data_AF-A0A7Y5FAS2-F1
#
_entry.id   AF-A0A7Y5FAS2-F1
#
_cell.length_a   1.000
_cell.length_b   1.000
_cell.length_c   1.000
_cell.angle_alpha   90.00
_cell.angle_beta   90.00
_cell.angle_gamma   90.00
#
_symmetry.space_group_name_H-M   'P 1'
#
loop_
_entity.id
_entity.type
_entity.pdbx_description
1 polymer ?
#
loop_
_entity_poly.entity_id
_entity_poly.type
_entity_poly.pdbx_seq_one_letter_code
_entity_poly.pdbx_strand_id
1 'polypeptide(L)'
;MGYQGKLHSVMLAAVVFVLATMNPYAAADGGAAHQAEQPRPIALGTSGGNINDRSSLYCCSGTLGSLVEDSVGNQYILSNNHVLARVNKAALGEDINQPGQIDQSCGQTGIVADLSAFATIQFKKGRTVPLNQVDAAIASVRDGAVALDGSIIDIGPVSSQTVSAFVGQAVQKSGRTTGWTSGSVAAINVTVDVGYSKECGGASNQIARFSNQIRVTPGAFSAGGDSGSLIVENGSVSPVDGLPRAVGLLFAGSSTSTIGNPIGAVLSRLSVSMAGGTSAKSDDASTSANAKAIGRASAALARNSAALFAKSGVVGHGIGLSASGKPVIEVYVTDDTAKSQPGLPKRLDNTPVHVIVTGPFEAF
;
A
#
# COMPACT_ATOMS: atom_id res chain seq x y z
N MET A 1 22.20 27.34 -77.57
CA MET A 1 22.86 27.26 -76.25
C MET A 1 22.13 26.21 -75.42
N GLY A 2 22.60 24.97 -75.44
CA GLY A 2 21.99 23.86 -74.70
C GLY A 2 23.01 23.30 -73.72
N TYR A 3 22.77 23.52 -72.42
CA TYR A 3 23.61 23.02 -71.35
C TYR A 3 23.13 21.63 -70.92
N GLN A 4 24.08 20.69 -70.85
CA GLN A 4 23.86 19.36 -70.29
C GLN A 4 23.66 19.42 -68.78
N GLY A 5 22.79 18.56 -68.27
CA GLY A 5 22.68 18.22 -66.84
C GLY A 5 22.38 16.73 -66.70
N LYS A 6 23.42 15.97 -66.36
CA LYS A 6 23.37 14.56 -66.00
C LYS A 6 23.05 14.43 -64.50
N LEU A 7 22.60 13.23 -64.12
CA LEU A 7 22.82 12.52 -62.85
C LEU A 7 21.70 12.49 -61.78
N HIS A 8 21.32 11.22 -61.53
CA HIS A 8 21.03 10.56 -60.25
C HIS A 8 19.63 10.65 -59.63
N SER A 9 18.92 9.54 -59.81
CA SER A 9 17.84 9.06 -58.96
C SER A 9 18.35 8.89 -57.52
N VAL A 10 17.92 9.76 -56.61
CA VAL A 10 18.16 9.61 -55.18
C VAL A 10 16.98 8.79 -54.63
N MET A 11 17.25 7.52 -54.34
CA MET A 11 16.32 6.67 -53.61
C MET A 11 16.29 7.15 -52.16
N LEU A 12 15.22 7.84 -51.78
CA LEU A 12 15.00 8.31 -50.41
C LEU A 12 14.69 7.09 -49.54
N ALA A 13 15.71 6.52 -48.88
CA ALA A 13 15.50 5.52 -47.86
C ALA A 13 14.85 6.20 -46.64
N ALA A 14 13.55 6.00 -46.47
CA ALA A 14 12.84 6.38 -45.26
C ALA A 14 13.40 5.54 -44.09
N VAL A 15 14.32 6.14 -43.33
CA VAL A 15 14.75 5.60 -42.03
C VAL A 15 13.57 5.79 -41.07
N VAL A 16 12.71 4.79 -41.00
CA VAL A 16 11.73 4.69 -39.92
C VAL A 16 12.52 4.40 -38.65
N PHE A 17 12.74 5.43 -37.85
CA PHE A 17 13.14 5.26 -36.46
C PHE A 17 11.96 4.62 -35.72
N VAL A 18 11.97 3.30 -35.63
CA VAL A 18 11.17 2.61 -34.62
C VAL A 18 11.82 2.99 -33.28
N LEU A 19 11.28 4.01 -32.61
CA LEU A 19 11.49 4.14 -31.17
C LEU A 19 10.90 2.86 -30.57
N ALA A 20 11.77 1.90 -30.28
CA ALA A 20 11.44 0.84 -29.34
C ALA A 20 11.02 1.56 -28.06
N THR A 21 9.73 1.50 -27.73
CA THR A 21 9.23 1.89 -26.42
C THR A 21 9.91 0.95 -25.44
N MET A 22 11.05 1.37 -24.88
CA MET A 22 11.67 0.65 -23.78
C MET A 22 10.61 0.61 -22.69
N ASN A 23 10.18 -0.59 -22.33
CA ASN A 23 9.25 -0.79 -21.24
C ASN A 23 9.92 -0.19 -19.99
N PRO A 24 9.38 0.88 -19.37
CA PRO A 24 10.06 1.56 -18.25
C PRO A 24 10.33 0.62 -17.07
N TYR A 25 9.60 -0.51 -17.00
CA TYR A 25 9.77 -1.58 -16.00
C TYR A 25 11.02 -2.46 -16.19
N ALA A 26 11.77 -2.33 -17.30
CA ALA A 26 12.99 -3.10 -17.52
C ALA A 26 14.18 -2.64 -16.64
N ALA A 27 14.04 -1.51 -15.94
CA ALA A 27 15.03 -0.95 -15.01
C ALA A 27 14.63 -1.10 -13.53
N ALA A 28 13.46 -1.65 -13.23
CA ALA A 28 13.01 -1.85 -11.86
C ALA A 28 13.93 -2.82 -11.12
N ASP A 29 14.35 -2.45 -9.91
CA ASP A 29 15.30 -3.23 -9.14
C ASP A 29 14.67 -3.95 -7.94
N GLY A 30 15.47 -4.78 -7.27
CA GLY A 30 15.05 -5.54 -6.09
C GLY A 30 15.16 -4.77 -4.77
N GLY A 31 15.15 -3.42 -4.79
CA GLY A 31 15.17 -2.55 -3.61
C GLY A 31 16.43 -1.67 -3.45
N ALA A 32 17.52 -1.90 -4.18
CA ALA A 32 18.80 -1.24 -3.90
C ALA A 32 18.77 0.28 -4.16
N ALA A 33 18.17 0.71 -5.28
CA ALA A 33 17.97 2.11 -5.62
C ALA A 33 17.02 2.81 -4.62
N HIS A 34 16.09 2.05 -4.02
CA HIS A 34 15.15 2.58 -3.04
C HIS A 34 15.83 2.88 -1.69
N GLN A 35 16.96 2.25 -1.40
CA GLN A 35 17.71 2.39 -0.14
C GLN A 35 18.79 3.47 -0.21
N ALA A 36 19.22 3.84 -1.42
CA ALA A 36 20.31 4.78 -1.62
C ALA A 36 19.92 6.22 -1.22
N GLU A 37 20.92 6.98 -0.77
CA GLU A 37 20.76 8.43 -0.65
C GLU A 37 20.49 9.05 -2.02
N GLN A 38 19.46 9.88 -2.10
CA GLN A 38 19.08 10.54 -3.34
C GLN A 38 19.51 12.02 -3.32
N PRO A 39 19.88 12.60 -4.48
CA PRO A 39 19.95 14.04 -4.60
C PRO A 39 18.55 14.64 -4.39
N ARG A 40 18.50 15.89 -3.90
CA ARG A 40 17.23 16.61 -3.76
C ARG A 40 16.84 17.29 -5.07
N PRO A 41 15.54 17.35 -5.42
CA PRO A 41 14.42 16.74 -4.71
C PRO A 41 14.37 15.21 -4.90
N ILE A 42 13.90 14.46 -3.90
CA ILE A 42 13.78 13.00 -3.98
C ILE A 42 12.52 12.55 -4.69
N ALA A 43 12.59 11.35 -5.26
CA ALA A 43 11.43 10.54 -5.58
C ALA A 43 10.96 9.74 -4.34
N LEU A 44 9.67 9.41 -4.32
CA LEU A 44 9.01 8.58 -3.30
C LEU A 44 9.09 7.09 -3.68
N GLY A 45 8.52 6.20 -2.86
CA GLY A 45 8.81 4.76 -2.93
C GLY A 45 10.21 4.40 -2.44
N THR A 46 10.89 5.35 -1.78
CA THR A 46 12.24 5.21 -1.22
C THR A 46 12.19 4.96 0.29
N SER A 47 13.30 4.47 0.84
CA SER A 47 13.51 4.32 2.27
C SER A 47 13.37 5.62 3.03
N GLY A 48 12.67 5.57 4.15
CA GLY A 48 12.65 6.67 5.10
C GLY A 48 11.93 6.29 6.39
N GLY A 49 12.00 7.18 7.36
CA GLY A 49 11.34 6.96 8.63
C GLY A 49 11.61 8.09 9.62
N ASN A 50 11.00 7.98 10.78
CA ASN A 50 11.25 8.89 11.87
C ASN A 50 12.64 8.65 12.46
N ILE A 51 13.46 9.69 12.60
CA ILE A 51 14.86 9.55 13.06
C ILE A 51 14.98 9.05 14.50
N ASN A 52 13.91 9.12 15.29
CA ASN A 52 13.88 8.67 16.68
C ASN A 52 13.39 7.23 16.82
N ASP A 53 13.06 6.53 15.74
CA ASP A 53 12.65 5.13 15.79
C ASP A 53 13.86 4.19 15.85
N ARG A 54 14.53 4.24 16.99
CA ARG A 54 15.76 3.48 17.24
C ARG A 54 15.98 3.20 18.71
N SER A 55 16.86 2.25 18.94
CA SER A 55 17.46 1.91 20.23
C SER A 55 18.97 1.68 20.04
N SER A 56 19.67 1.31 21.12
CA SER A 56 21.05 0.86 21.03
C SER A 56 21.23 -0.48 20.29
N LEU A 57 20.14 -1.20 19.98
CA LEU A 57 20.17 -2.54 19.39
C LEU A 57 19.61 -2.61 17.97
N TYR A 58 18.81 -1.65 17.55
CA TYR A 58 18.15 -1.63 16.25
C TYR A 58 17.71 -0.21 15.87
N CYS A 59 17.55 0.03 14.58
CA CYS A 59 16.86 1.19 14.03
C CYS A 59 15.88 0.74 12.96
N CYS A 60 14.94 1.63 12.64
CA CYS A 60 13.74 1.28 11.90
C CYS A 60 13.54 2.23 10.73
N SER A 61 13.05 1.66 9.63
CA SER A 61 12.72 2.36 8.40
C SER A 61 11.56 1.65 7.74
N GLY A 62 10.76 2.41 7.01
CA GLY A 62 9.83 1.88 6.04
C GLY A 62 10.03 2.57 4.70
N THR A 63 8.92 2.82 4.03
CA THR A 63 8.87 3.51 2.75
C THR A 63 8.18 4.87 2.89
N LEU A 64 8.78 5.91 2.31
CA LEU A 64 8.13 7.19 2.06
C LEU A 64 7.22 7.03 0.83
N GLY A 65 5.92 6.84 1.07
CA GLY A 65 5.02 6.22 0.11
C GLY A 65 4.60 7.07 -1.06
N SER A 66 3.98 8.21 -0.77
CA SER A 66 3.36 9.07 -1.79
C SER A 66 3.19 10.50 -1.31
N LEU A 67 3.04 11.41 -2.27
CA LEU A 67 2.80 12.81 -2.00
C LEU A 67 1.29 13.03 -1.88
N VAL A 68 0.88 13.68 -0.81
CA VAL A 68 -0.50 14.08 -0.56
C VAL A 68 -0.55 15.56 -0.21
N GLU A 69 -1.69 16.18 -0.37
CA GLU A 69 -1.89 17.61 -0.08
C GLU A 69 -3.15 17.86 0.73
N ASP A 70 -3.13 18.90 1.55
CA ASP A 70 -4.33 19.40 2.20
C ASP A 70 -5.15 20.32 1.27
N SER A 71 -6.28 20.84 1.76
CA SER A 71 -7.17 21.70 0.98
C SER A 71 -6.57 23.06 0.59
N VAL A 72 -5.45 23.47 1.19
CA VAL A 72 -4.78 24.74 0.88
C VAL A 72 -3.48 24.54 0.08
N GLY A 73 -3.15 23.29 -0.27
CA GLY A 73 -2.01 22.93 -1.10
C GLY A 73 -0.71 22.68 -0.33
N ASN A 74 -0.74 22.53 1.00
CA ASN A 74 0.45 22.09 1.73
C ASN A 74 0.73 20.63 1.40
N GLN A 75 1.98 20.31 1.11
CA GLN A 75 2.38 18.97 0.69
C GLN A 75 2.95 18.15 1.86
N TYR A 76 2.58 16.88 1.88
CA TYR A 76 3.01 15.92 2.89
C TYR A 76 3.46 14.61 2.26
N ILE A 77 4.44 13.97 2.89
CA ILE A 77 4.76 12.57 2.65
C ILE A 77 3.76 11.71 3.41
N LEU A 78 3.04 10.84 2.71
CA LEU A 78 2.20 9.79 3.29
C LEU A 78 3.01 8.50 3.50
N SER A 79 2.88 7.91 4.69
CA SER A 79 3.39 6.58 5.03
C SER A 79 2.57 6.00 6.21
N ASN A 80 3.02 4.93 6.86
CA ASN A 80 2.34 4.35 8.01
C ASN A 80 2.63 5.10 9.31
N ASN A 81 1.74 4.96 10.29
CA ASN A 81 1.99 5.40 11.66
C ASN A 81 3.19 4.67 12.24
N HIS A 82 3.31 3.36 12.06
CA HIS A 82 4.48 2.65 12.59
C HIS A 82 5.80 3.03 11.90
N VAL A 83 5.78 3.72 10.76
CA VAL A 83 6.98 4.22 10.06
C VAL A 83 7.33 5.66 10.46
N LEU A 84 6.35 6.56 10.53
CA LEU A 84 6.60 7.99 10.81
C LEU A 84 6.29 8.41 12.25
N ALA A 85 5.42 7.69 12.94
CA ALA A 85 4.91 8.04 14.26
C ALA A 85 5.34 7.07 15.38
N ARG A 86 6.29 6.17 15.09
CA ARG A 86 6.92 5.26 16.07
C ARG A 86 5.88 4.45 16.86
N VAL A 87 4.85 3.97 16.17
CA VAL A 87 3.71 3.25 16.78
C VAL A 87 3.06 4.09 17.88
N ASN A 88 2.56 5.26 17.51
CA ASN A 88 1.97 6.31 18.37
C ASN A 88 2.92 6.99 19.38
N LYS A 89 4.23 6.71 19.39
CA LYS A 89 5.17 7.28 20.38
C LYS A 89 5.78 8.61 19.96
N ALA A 90 5.67 8.99 18.70
CA ALA A 90 6.24 10.23 18.19
C ALA A 90 5.46 11.46 18.65
N ALA A 91 6.20 12.53 18.96
CA ALA A 91 5.66 13.88 19.00
C ALA A 91 5.54 14.45 17.57
N LEU A 92 4.56 15.32 17.37
CA LEU A 92 4.48 16.09 16.13
C LEU A 92 5.70 17.01 16.01
N GLY A 93 6.17 17.22 14.77
CA GLY A 93 7.39 17.94 14.44
C GLY A 93 8.67 17.09 14.53
N GLU A 94 8.58 15.80 14.83
CA GLU A 94 9.76 14.92 14.75
C GLU A 94 10.24 14.77 13.29
N ASP A 95 11.55 14.82 13.10
CA ASP A 95 12.22 14.75 11.80
C ASP A 95 12.04 13.39 11.10
N ILE A 96 11.81 13.43 9.79
CA ILE A 96 11.76 12.28 8.90
C ILE A 96 12.93 12.33 7.92
N ASN A 97 13.70 11.24 7.82
CA ASN A 97 14.87 11.15 6.94
C ASN A 97 14.64 10.35 5.65
N GLN A 98 15.45 10.68 4.64
CA GLN A 98 15.73 9.86 3.47
C GLN A 98 17.25 9.93 3.20
N PRO A 99 17.95 8.77 3.12
CA PRO A 99 17.41 7.42 3.28
C PRO A 99 17.00 7.14 4.74
N GLY A 100 16.19 6.10 4.96
CA GLY A 100 15.79 5.71 6.31
C GLY A 100 16.97 5.20 7.14
N GLN A 101 16.84 5.22 8.46
CA GLN A 101 17.92 4.86 9.40
C GLN A 101 18.60 3.52 9.11
N ILE A 102 17.85 2.46 8.77
CA ILE A 102 18.41 1.13 8.45
C ILE A 102 19.46 1.23 7.33
N ASP A 103 19.25 2.10 6.34
CA ASP A 103 20.10 2.19 5.14
C ASP A 103 21.27 3.17 5.30
N GLN A 104 21.37 3.82 6.46
CA GLN A 104 22.47 4.70 6.81
C GLN A 104 23.11 4.32 8.15
N SER A 105 23.12 3.01 8.49
CA SER A 105 23.73 2.50 9.73
C SER A 105 23.22 3.19 11.01
N CYS A 106 21.91 3.39 11.07
CA CYS A 106 21.20 4.14 12.12
C CYS A 106 21.57 5.63 12.21
N GLY A 107 22.11 6.18 11.13
CA GLY A 107 22.28 7.62 10.91
C GLY A 107 20.94 8.35 10.88
N GLN A 108 20.99 9.65 11.17
CA GLN A 108 19.83 10.54 11.26
C GLN A 108 19.96 11.73 10.31
N THR A 109 20.81 11.63 9.27
CA THR A 109 21.01 12.71 8.29
C THR A 109 19.97 12.63 7.18
N GLY A 110 19.89 13.69 6.36
CA GLY A 110 19.02 13.71 5.19
C GLY A 110 17.55 13.95 5.53
N ILE A 111 17.26 14.94 6.39
CA ILE A 111 15.89 15.25 6.77
C ILE A 111 15.12 15.85 5.60
N VAL A 112 13.93 15.33 5.34
CA VAL A 112 13.07 15.71 4.21
C VAL A 112 11.70 16.23 4.62
N ALA A 113 11.25 15.89 5.83
CA ALA A 113 9.92 16.23 6.30
C ALA A 113 9.84 16.23 7.83
N ASP A 114 8.75 16.78 8.36
CA ASP A 114 8.46 16.90 9.78
C ASP A 114 7.10 16.24 10.07
N LEU A 115 7.01 15.30 11.03
CA LEU A 115 5.75 14.60 11.32
C LEU A 115 4.61 15.57 11.64
N SER A 116 3.51 15.50 10.89
CA SER A 116 2.40 16.46 11.01
C SER A 116 1.15 15.85 11.65
N ALA A 117 0.81 14.63 11.30
CA ALA A 117 -0.36 13.94 11.85
C ALA A 117 -0.24 12.43 11.69
N PHE A 118 -0.96 11.68 12.54
CA PHE A 118 -1.10 10.25 12.41
C PHE A 118 -2.43 9.75 12.96
N ALA A 119 -2.90 8.62 12.44
CA ALA A 119 -4.03 7.91 13.00
C ALA A 119 -3.55 7.05 14.18
N THR A 120 -4.04 7.34 15.39
CA THR A 120 -3.66 6.57 16.59
C THR A 120 -4.13 5.11 16.47
N ILE A 121 -3.18 4.17 16.58
CA ILE A 121 -3.47 2.73 16.59
C ILE A 121 -3.92 2.32 18.00
N GLN A 122 -5.09 1.69 18.08
CA GLN A 122 -5.66 1.17 19.32
C GLN A 122 -5.36 -0.34 19.42
N PHE A 123 -4.57 -0.69 20.44
CA PHE A 123 -4.18 -2.07 20.68
C PHE A 123 -5.16 -2.81 21.59
N LYS A 124 -5.16 -4.14 21.47
CA LYS A 124 -5.87 -5.05 22.38
C LYS A 124 -5.45 -4.79 23.82
N LYS A 125 -6.43 -4.66 24.72
CA LYS A 125 -6.25 -4.52 26.17
C LYS A 125 -7.18 -5.48 26.90
N GLY A 126 -6.60 -6.51 27.52
CA GLY A 126 -7.37 -7.59 28.15
C GLY A 126 -8.25 -8.31 27.11
N ARG A 127 -9.56 -8.32 27.34
CA ARG A 127 -10.56 -8.90 26.41
C ARG A 127 -11.04 -7.92 25.34
N THR A 128 -10.71 -6.63 25.48
CA THR A 128 -11.17 -5.59 24.55
C THR A 128 -10.23 -5.51 23.35
N VAL A 129 -10.79 -5.61 22.15
CA VAL A 129 -10.07 -5.48 20.88
C VAL A 129 -10.75 -4.38 20.06
N PRO A 130 -10.30 -3.12 20.16
CA PRO A 130 -10.86 -2.03 19.37
C PRO A 130 -10.63 -2.24 17.86
N LEU A 131 -11.52 -1.69 17.03
CA LEU A 131 -11.37 -1.71 15.58
C LEU A 131 -10.65 -0.44 15.12
N ASN A 132 -9.55 -0.64 14.40
CA ASN A 132 -8.80 0.39 13.72
C ASN A 132 -9.23 0.46 12.24
N GLN A 133 -9.22 1.67 11.69
CA GLN A 133 -9.50 1.89 10.27
C GLN A 133 -8.23 1.89 9.43
N VAL A 134 -7.17 2.57 9.89
CA VAL A 134 -5.94 2.77 9.13
C VAL A 134 -4.72 2.81 10.03
N ASP A 135 -3.58 2.39 9.48
CA ASP A 135 -2.25 2.62 10.01
C ASP A 135 -1.56 3.62 9.08
N ALA A 136 -1.67 4.91 9.40
CA ALA A 136 -1.25 5.97 8.50
C ALA A 136 -0.77 7.22 9.24
N ALA A 137 0.19 7.91 8.64
CA ALA A 137 0.75 9.17 9.10
C ALA A 137 1.19 10.02 7.90
N ILE A 138 1.21 11.34 8.12
CA ILE A 138 1.71 12.33 7.17
C ILE A 138 2.79 13.20 7.82
N ALA A 139 3.80 13.56 7.05
CA ALA A 139 4.87 14.48 7.45
C ALA A 139 5.00 15.63 6.45
N SER A 140 5.01 16.87 6.93
CA SER A 140 5.11 18.09 6.12
C SER A 140 6.41 18.09 5.36
N VAL A 141 6.35 18.21 4.03
CA VAL A 141 7.55 18.27 3.18
C VAL A 141 8.32 19.56 3.48
N ARG A 142 9.64 19.45 3.60
CA ARG A 142 10.54 20.61 3.65
C ARG A 142 10.83 21.14 2.25
N ASP A 143 11.01 22.44 2.13
CA ASP A 143 11.24 23.12 0.86
C ASP A 143 12.35 22.45 0.02
N GLY A 144 12.00 22.08 -1.21
CA GLY A 144 12.92 21.46 -2.17
C GLY A 144 13.33 20.02 -1.85
N ALA A 145 12.78 19.40 -0.79
CA ALA A 145 13.19 18.07 -0.37
C ALA A 145 12.60 16.96 -1.26
N VAL A 146 11.35 17.08 -1.70
CA VAL A 146 10.59 16.07 -2.45
C VAL A 146 10.14 16.62 -3.80
N ALA A 147 10.12 15.77 -4.84
CA ALA A 147 9.71 16.18 -6.17
C ALA A 147 8.23 16.59 -6.17
N LEU A 148 7.93 17.74 -6.77
CA LEU A 148 6.58 18.35 -6.73
C LEU A 148 5.53 17.54 -7.48
N ASP A 149 5.95 16.68 -8.41
CA ASP A 149 5.07 15.78 -9.16
C ASP A 149 4.73 14.50 -8.39
N GLY A 150 5.29 14.33 -7.18
CA GLY A 150 5.05 13.17 -6.33
C GLY A 150 5.53 11.85 -6.95
N SER A 151 6.47 11.89 -7.90
CA SER A 151 6.97 10.73 -8.60
C SER A 151 7.45 9.64 -7.64
N ILE A 152 7.01 8.41 -7.89
CA ILE A 152 7.40 7.21 -7.15
C ILE A 152 8.41 6.43 -8.01
N ILE A 153 9.54 6.01 -7.43
CA ILE A 153 10.57 5.21 -8.13
C ILE A 153 9.90 4.01 -8.83
N ASP A 154 10.27 3.76 -10.09
CA ASP A 154 9.75 2.68 -10.97
C ASP A 154 8.26 2.75 -11.37
N ILE A 155 7.49 3.70 -10.85
CA ILE A 155 6.07 3.92 -11.22
C ILE A 155 5.89 5.25 -11.95
N GLY A 156 6.59 6.30 -11.50
CA GLY A 156 6.38 7.67 -11.94
C GLY A 156 5.29 8.39 -11.14
N PRO A 157 4.74 9.49 -11.66
CA PRO A 157 3.68 10.25 -10.99
C PRO A 157 2.37 9.46 -10.92
N VAL A 158 1.54 9.78 -9.94
CA VAL A 158 0.23 9.14 -9.70
C VAL A 158 -0.91 10.14 -9.88
N SER A 159 -2.10 9.65 -10.20
CA SER A 159 -3.28 10.49 -10.37
C SER A 159 -3.77 11.06 -9.02
N SER A 160 -4.34 12.28 -9.02
CA SER A 160 -5.10 12.82 -7.87
C SER A 160 -6.38 12.03 -7.63
N GLN A 161 -6.87 11.31 -8.64
CA GLN A 161 -8.00 10.42 -8.50
C GLN A 161 -7.60 9.12 -7.81
N THR A 162 -8.47 8.68 -6.90
CA THR A 162 -8.38 7.34 -6.30
C THR A 162 -9.38 6.40 -6.94
N VAL A 163 -9.15 5.09 -6.79
CA VAL A 163 -10.12 4.06 -7.14
C VAL A 163 -10.36 3.13 -5.95
N SER A 164 -11.61 2.73 -5.74
CA SER A 164 -11.94 1.76 -4.69
C SER A 164 -11.42 0.37 -5.06
N ALA A 165 -10.87 -0.33 -4.09
CA ALA A 165 -10.38 -1.69 -4.30
C ALA A 165 -11.53 -2.67 -4.59
N PHE A 166 -11.29 -3.58 -5.54
CA PHE A 166 -12.19 -4.69 -5.83
C PHE A 166 -11.42 -5.98 -6.07
N VAL A 167 -12.03 -7.14 -5.78
CA VAL A 167 -11.37 -8.44 -5.94
C VAL A 167 -11.05 -8.68 -7.42
N GLY A 168 -9.80 -9.06 -7.70
CA GLY A 168 -9.26 -9.26 -9.04
C GLY A 168 -8.59 -8.01 -9.63
N GLN A 169 -8.65 -6.85 -8.96
CA GLN A 169 -7.97 -5.65 -9.43
C GLN A 169 -6.45 -5.88 -9.48
N ALA A 170 -5.85 -5.66 -10.65
CA ALA A 170 -4.40 -5.69 -10.83
C ALA A 170 -3.78 -4.44 -10.19
N VAL A 171 -2.78 -4.66 -9.34
CA VAL A 171 -2.11 -3.61 -8.57
C VAL A 171 -0.60 -3.74 -8.61
N GLN A 172 0.08 -2.65 -8.33
CA GLN A 172 1.52 -2.56 -8.19
C GLN A 172 1.89 -1.65 -7.03
N LYS A 173 3.12 -1.78 -6.55
CA LYS A 173 3.70 -0.90 -5.54
C LYS A 173 5.19 -0.77 -5.77
N SER A 174 5.77 0.29 -5.23
CA SER A 174 7.21 0.50 -5.18
C SER A 174 7.60 0.85 -3.75
N GLY A 175 8.58 0.12 -3.21
CA GLY A 175 8.93 0.17 -1.79
C GLY A 175 10.39 -0.15 -1.51
N ARG A 176 10.85 0.26 -0.32
CA ARG A 176 12.25 0.17 0.13
C ARG A 176 12.88 -1.21 -0.11
N THR A 177 12.18 -2.28 0.22
CA THR A 177 12.81 -3.60 0.37
C THR A 177 12.68 -4.43 -0.88
N THR A 178 11.49 -4.50 -1.46
CA THR A 178 11.26 -5.35 -2.64
C THR A 178 11.25 -4.57 -3.95
N GLY A 179 11.48 -3.26 -3.90
CA GLY A 179 11.43 -2.39 -5.07
C GLY A 179 10.04 -2.38 -5.70
N TRP A 180 9.99 -2.41 -7.02
CA TRP A 180 8.73 -2.58 -7.75
C TRP A 180 8.22 -4.02 -7.69
N THR A 181 6.97 -4.20 -7.30
CA THR A 181 6.27 -5.49 -7.42
C THR A 181 4.85 -5.29 -7.94
N SER A 182 4.26 -6.36 -8.46
CA SER A 182 2.88 -6.39 -8.91
C SER A 182 2.13 -7.61 -8.39
N GLY A 183 0.81 -7.49 -8.30
CA GLY A 183 -0.07 -8.50 -7.75
C GLY A 183 -1.54 -8.19 -8.04
N SER A 184 -2.43 -8.82 -7.27
CA SER A 184 -3.86 -8.61 -7.39
C SER A 184 -4.55 -8.56 -6.03
N VAL A 185 -5.59 -7.74 -5.94
CA VAL A 185 -6.48 -7.71 -4.77
C VAL A 185 -7.22 -9.04 -4.69
N ALA A 186 -6.90 -9.85 -3.68
CA ALA A 186 -7.48 -11.17 -3.47
C ALA A 186 -8.75 -11.13 -2.61
N ALA A 187 -8.82 -10.16 -1.69
CA ALA A 187 -10.03 -9.92 -0.89
C ALA A 187 -10.17 -8.46 -0.49
N ILE A 188 -11.43 -8.09 -0.23
CA ILE A 188 -11.85 -6.78 0.31
C ILE A 188 -12.63 -6.99 1.60
N ASN A 189 -12.97 -5.89 2.28
CA ASN A 189 -13.68 -5.91 3.56
C ASN A 189 -12.98 -6.85 4.58
N VAL A 190 -11.65 -6.81 4.57
CA VAL A 190 -10.84 -7.67 5.42
C VAL A 190 -10.87 -7.11 6.85
N THR A 191 -11.18 -7.96 7.82
CA THR A 191 -10.90 -7.68 9.23
C THR A 191 -9.81 -8.61 9.71
N VAL A 192 -8.73 -8.08 10.27
CA VAL A 192 -7.51 -8.83 10.56
C VAL A 192 -6.87 -8.38 11.87
N ASP A 193 -6.36 -9.33 12.64
CA ASP A 193 -5.46 -9.11 13.77
C ASP A 193 -4.03 -9.00 13.25
N VAL A 194 -3.39 -7.87 13.52
CA VAL A 194 -2.01 -7.57 13.11
C VAL A 194 -1.16 -7.43 14.36
N GLY A 195 -0.07 -8.19 14.41
CA GLY A 195 0.96 -8.06 15.42
C GLY A 195 1.89 -6.88 15.13
N TYR A 196 2.33 -6.21 16.19
CA TYR A 196 3.33 -5.15 16.15
C TYR A 196 4.46 -5.58 17.07
N SER A 197 5.65 -5.77 16.52
CA SER A 197 6.83 -6.19 17.26
C SER A 197 7.33 -5.10 18.19
N LYS A 198 8.02 -5.50 19.26
CA LYS A 198 8.67 -4.55 20.18
C LYS A 198 9.81 -3.80 19.47
N GLU A 199 10.49 -4.49 18.57
CA GLU A 199 11.44 -3.93 17.62
C GLU A 199 10.68 -2.99 16.69
N CYS A 200 11.16 -1.75 16.54
CA CYS A 200 10.49 -0.69 15.77
C CYS A 200 9.19 -0.14 16.37
N GLY A 201 9.27 0.23 17.65
CA GLY A 201 8.26 1.11 18.25
C GLY A 201 7.13 0.38 18.98
N GLY A 202 6.94 -0.93 18.88
CA GLY A 202 5.97 -1.63 19.73
C GLY A 202 6.36 -1.61 21.21
N ALA A 203 5.37 -1.58 22.12
CA ALA A 203 5.63 -1.66 23.56
C ALA A 203 5.78 -3.12 24.05
N SER A 204 5.26 -4.07 23.28
CA SER A 204 5.32 -5.53 23.41
C SER A 204 4.85 -6.13 22.08
N ASN A 205 4.81 -7.46 21.90
CA ASN A 205 4.08 -8.09 20.78
C ASN A 205 2.58 -7.80 20.94
N GLN A 206 2.17 -6.59 20.54
CA GLN A 206 0.82 -6.08 20.69
C GLN A 206 0.01 -6.46 19.46
N ILE A 207 -1.27 -6.76 19.67
CA ILE A 207 -2.19 -7.04 18.57
C ILE A 207 -3.12 -5.85 18.42
N ALA A 208 -3.24 -5.33 17.20
CA ALA A 208 -4.27 -4.38 16.80
C ALA A 208 -5.17 -5.00 15.74
N ARG A 209 -6.48 -4.83 15.88
CA ARG A 209 -7.44 -5.31 14.88
C ARG A 209 -7.79 -4.18 13.92
N PHE A 210 -7.68 -4.45 12.64
CA PHE A 210 -8.06 -3.53 11.58
C PHE A 210 -9.28 -4.08 10.83
N SER A 211 -10.21 -3.21 10.46
CA SER A 211 -11.41 -3.56 9.68
C SER A 211 -11.45 -2.79 8.38
N ASN A 212 -12.14 -3.32 7.35
CA ASN A 212 -12.22 -2.71 6.03
C ASN A 212 -10.85 -2.61 5.33
N GLN A 213 -10.04 -3.66 5.42
CA GLN A 213 -8.73 -3.73 4.77
C GLN A 213 -8.83 -4.42 3.39
N ILE A 214 -7.76 -4.29 2.61
CA ILE A 214 -7.57 -5.02 1.35
C ILE A 214 -6.49 -6.09 1.55
N ARG A 215 -6.69 -7.29 1.00
CA ARG A 215 -5.64 -8.31 0.91
C ARG A 215 -5.13 -8.40 -0.52
N VAL A 216 -3.82 -8.34 -0.69
CA VAL A 216 -3.12 -8.46 -1.99
C VAL A 216 -2.27 -9.73 -2.00
N THR A 217 -2.19 -10.39 -3.14
CA THR A 217 -1.38 -11.59 -3.39
C THR A 217 -0.58 -11.45 -4.70
N PRO A 218 0.52 -12.19 -4.90
CA PRO A 218 1.10 -13.23 -4.03
C PRO A 218 1.78 -12.65 -2.79
N GLY A 219 2.23 -13.52 -1.85
CA GLY A 219 3.01 -13.07 -0.68
C GLY A 219 4.30 -12.34 -1.04
N ALA A 220 4.89 -12.66 -2.20
CA ALA A 220 6.04 -11.94 -2.75
C ALA A 220 5.72 -10.49 -3.19
N PHE A 221 4.46 -10.04 -3.09
CA PHE A 221 4.10 -8.65 -3.36
C PHE A 221 4.81 -7.68 -2.40
N SER A 222 5.12 -8.09 -1.17
CA SER A 222 5.84 -7.23 -0.23
C SER A 222 6.64 -7.99 0.81
N ALA A 223 7.63 -7.34 1.39
CA ALA A 223 8.35 -7.82 2.56
C ALA A 223 8.47 -6.71 3.63
N GLY A 224 9.14 -7.03 4.75
CA GLY A 224 9.40 -6.04 5.79
C GLY A 224 10.21 -4.85 5.29
N GLY A 225 9.84 -3.64 5.73
CA GLY A 225 10.36 -2.36 5.21
C GLY A 225 9.58 -1.77 4.01
N ASP A 226 8.71 -2.53 3.33
CA ASP A 226 7.83 -1.96 2.30
C ASP A 226 6.61 -1.21 2.90
N SER A 227 6.41 -1.30 4.20
CA SER A 227 5.36 -0.56 4.91
C SER A 227 5.43 0.93 4.58
N GLY A 228 4.28 1.49 4.23
CA GLY A 228 4.14 2.86 3.77
C GLY A 228 4.10 2.97 2.25
N SER A 229 4.42 1.92 1.50
CA SER A 229 4.31 1.93 0.03
C SER A 229 2.86 2.17 -0.41
N LEU A 230 2.68 3.08 -1.37
CA LEU A 230 1.40 3.26 -2.03
C LEU A 230 1.15 2.07 -2.97
N ILE A 231 -0.06 1.51 -2.88
CA ILE A 231 -0.58 0.51 -3.81
C ILE A 231 -1.43 1.25 -4.84
N VAL A 232 -1.07 1.11 -6.11
CA VAL A 232 -1.75 1.77 -7.24
C VAL A 232 -2.22 0.75 -8.27
N GLU A 233 -3.07 1.18 -9.20
CA GLU A 233 -3.47 0.36 -10.34
C GLU A 233 -2.26 -0.07 -11.18
N ASN A 234 -2.32 -1.30 -11.71
CA ASN A 234 -1.37 -1.80 -12.69
C ASN A 234 -2.07 -2.08 -14.02
N GLY A 235 -1.59 -1.46 -15.10
CA GLY A 235 -2.13 -1.59 -16.46
C GLY A 235 -3.43 -0.80 -16.74
N SER A 236 -4.14 -0.35 -15.71
CA SER A 236 -5.22 0.64 -15.83
C SER A 236 -4.72 2.01 -15.37
N VAL A 237 -5.27 3.07 -15.96
CA VAL A 237 -4.93 4.46 -15.64
C VAL A 237 -6.19 5.31 -15.55
N SER A 238 -6.10 6.46 -14.88
CA SER A 238 -7.17 7.44 -14.83
C SER A 238 -7.50 7.93 -16.26
N PRO A 239 -8.80 8.08 -16.60
CA PRO A 239 -9.21 8.70 -17.86
C PRO A 239 -8.97 10.22 -17.88
N VAL A 240 -8.63 10.84 -16.74
CA VAL A 240 -8.43 12.30 -16.62
C VAL A 240 -7.00 12.70 -16.99
N ASP A 241 -6.01 12.00 -16.45
CA ASP A 241 -4.59 12.37 -16.58
C ASP A 241 -3.71 11.25 -17.16
N GLY A 242 -4.25 10.04 -17.38
CA GLY A 242 -3.49 8.90 -17.88
C GLY A 242 -2.50 8.31 -16.86
N LEU A 243 -2.62 8.65 -15.58
CA LEU A 243 -1.75 8.18 -14.51
C LEU A 243 -2.42 7.06 -13.68
N PRO A 244 -1.64 6.16 -13.06
CA PRO A 244 -2.19 5.13 -12.19
C PRO A 244 -2.89 5.77 -10.98
N ARG A 245 -4.10 5.28 -10.65
CA ARG A 245 -4.87 5.75 -9.49
C ARG A 245 -4.47 5.01 -8.24
N ALA A 246 -4.50 5.69 -7.10
CA ALA A 246 -4.25 5.07 -5.81
C ALA A 246 -5.38 4.12 -5.40
N VAL A 247 -5.01 2.99 -4.80
CA VAL A 247 -5.92 1.91 -4.35
C VAL A 247 -5.84 1.72 -2.83
N GLY A 248 -4.62 1.67 -2.29
CA GLY A 248 -4.41 1.45 -0.86
C GLY A 248 -3.02 1.84 -0.37
N LEU A 249 -2.83 1.76 0.95
CA LEU A 249 -1.56 1.98 1.63
C LEU A 249 -1.14 0.69 2.32
N LEU A 250 0.01 0.12 1.94
CA LEU A 250 0.55 -1.09 2.53
C LEU A 250 0.92 -0.85 3.99
N PHE A 251 0.56 -1.74 4.93
CA PHE A 251 0.99 -1.62 6.33
C PHE A 251 1.32 -2.93 7.05
N ALA A 252 0.92 -4.08 6.50
CA ALA A 252 1.13 -5.37 7.16
C ALA A 252 1.15 -6.51 6.13
N GLY A 253 1.56 -7.70 6.56
CA GLY A 253 1.50 -8.89 5.71
C GLY A 253 1.84 -10.17 6.45
N SER A 254 1.93 -11.24 5.67
CA SER A 254 2.38 -12.57 6.07
C SER A 254 3.18 -13.18 4.92
N SER A 255 3.68 -14.41 5.09
CA SER A 255 4.41 -15.11 4.02
C SER A 255 3.59 -15.36 2.75
N THR A 256 2.27 -15.22 2.80
CA THR A 256 1.37 -15.51 1.67
C THR A 256 0.57 -14.31 1.20
N SER A 257 0.58 -13.18 1.90
CA SER A 257 -0.34 -12.08 1.63
C SER A 257 0.15 -10.74 2.18
N THR A 258 -0.24 -9.67 1.50
CA THR A 258 -0.08 -8.29 1.95
C THR A 258 -1.43 -7.74 2.39
N ILE A 259 -1.44 -6.89 3.41
CA ILE A 259 -2.62 -6.14 3.86
C ILE A 259 -2.37 -4.64 3.63
N GLY A 260 -3.35 -3.98 3.02
CA GLY A 260 -3.36 -2.54 2.84
C GLY A 260 -4.61 -1.88 3.42
N ASN A 261 -4.46 -0.62 3.84
CA ASN A 261 -5.59 0.26 4.14
C ASN A 261 -6.17 0.79 2.82
N PRO A 262 -7.49 0.81 2.61
CA PRO A 262 -8.08 1.46 1.43
C PRO A 262 -7.71 2.94 1.40
N ILE A 263 -7.24 3.44 0.26
CA ILE A 263 -6.66 4.79 0.21
C ILE A 263 -7.68 5.87 0.58
N GLY A 264 -8.94 5.71 0.19
CA GLY A 264 -10.00 6.66 0.55
C GLY A 264 -10.21 6.78 2.07
N ALA A 265 -10.03 5.69 2.84
CA ALA A 265 -10.12 5.72 4.30
C ALA A 265 -8.91 6.44 4.91
N VAL A 266 -7.71 6.28 4.33
CA VAL A 266 -6.48 6.95 4.75
C VAL A 266 -6.60 8.46 4.55
N LEU A 267 -6.93 8.87 3.32
CA LEU A 267 -7.09 10.27 2.93
C LEU A 267 -8.15 10.98 3.78
N SER A 268 -9.31 10.33 3.96
CA SER A 268 -10.38 10.85 4.83
C SER A 268 -9.93 11.00 6.29
N ARG A 269 -9.23 9.99 6.84
CA ARG A 269 -8.77 10.02 8.24
C ARG A 269 -7.74 11.11 8.51
N LEU A 270 -6.94 11.47 7.51
CA LEU A 270 -5.88 12.47 7.61
C LEU A 270 -6.26 13.83 7.00
N SER A 271 -7.45 13.94 6.41
CA SER A 271 -7.97 15.16 5.77
C SER A 271 -7.08 15.71 4.65
N VAL A 272 -6.60 14.81 3.78
CA VAL A 272 -5.73 15.11 2.63
C VAL A 272 -6.25 14.45 1.35
N SER A 273 -5.73 14.84 0.19
CA SER A 273 -5.95 14.21 -1.12
C SER A 273 -4.63 13.78 -1.76
N MET A 274 -4.68 12.88 -2.75
CA MET A 274 -3.50 12.56 -3.55
C MET A 274 -3.02 13.81 -4.30
N ALA A 275 -1.73 14.10 -4.25
CA ALA A 275 -1.14 15.18 -5.04
C ALA A 275 -0.91 14.71 -6.49
N GLY A 276 -1.47 15.40 -7.48
CA GLY A 276 -1.18 15.14 -8.91
C GLY A 276 -2.35 15.40 -9.87
N GLY A 277 -2.26 16.37 -10.79
CA GLY A 277 -3.20 16.51 -11.93
C GLY A 277 -4.63 16.97 -11.58
N THR A 278 -5.23 17.82 -12.42
CA THR A 278 -6.48 18.56 -12.14
C THR A 278 -7.67 17.67 -11.77
N SER A 279 -8.31 18.00 -10.65
CA SER A 279 -9.43 17.29 -10.06
C SER A 279 -10.64 17.17 -10.99
N ALA A 280 -11.16 15.95 -11.13
CA ALA A 280 -12.58 15.71 -11.34
C ALA A 280 -13.00 14.51 -10.49
N LYS A 281 -14.11 14.64 -9.76
CA LYS A 281 -14.75 13.52 -9.05
C LYS A 281 -15.45 12.64 -10.09
N SER A 282 -15.22 11.34 -10.07
CA SER A 282 -16.12 10.38 -10.72
C SER A 282 -16.36 9.20 -9.78
N ASP A 283 -17.55 9.17 -9.20
CA ASP A 283 -18.14 7.95 -8.67
C ASP A 283 -18.66 7.14 -9.87
N ASP A 284 -18.10 5.96 -10.13
CA ASP A 284 -18.74 5.00 -11.02
C ASP A 284 -19.32 3.84 -10.20
N ALA A 285 -20.64 3.89 -10.03
CA ALA A 285 -21.44 2.85 -9.41
C ALA A 285 -22.10 2.01 -10.50
N SER A 286 -21.41 0.98 -10.97
CA SER A 286 -22.03 -0.12 -11.71
C SER A 286 -22.57 -1.16 -10.72
N THR A 287 -23.89 -1.12 -10.45
CA THR A 287 -24.57 -2.15 -9.65
C THR A 287 -24.80 -3.43 -10.47
N SER A 288 -23.76 -4.25 -10.58
CA SER A 288 -23.88 -5.62 -11.04
C SER A 288 -24.54 -6.51 -9.98
N ALA A 289 -25.16 -7.63 -10.38
CA ALA A 289 -25.66 -8.66 -9.46
C ALA A 289 -24.57 -9.15 -8.47
N ASN A 290 -23.30 -9.03 -8.87
CA ASN A 290 -22.15 -9.36 -8.03
C ASN A 290 -22.00 -8.36 -6.86
N ALA A 291 -22.21 -7.07 -7.07
CA ALA A 291 -22.18 -6.07 -6.00
C ALA A 291 -23.23 -6.35 -4.91
N LYS A 292 -24.45 -6.73 -5.31
CA LYS A 292 -25.49 -7.15 -4.35
C LYS A 292 -25.11 -8.43 -3.60
N ALA A 293 -24.46 -9.39 -4.27
CA ALA A 293 -23.97 -10.61 -3.64
C ALA A 293 -22.83 -10.34 -2.65
N ILE A 294 -21.88 -9.46 -2.99
CA ILE A 294 -20.81 -8.98 -2.10
C ILE A 294 -21.41 -8.27 -0.88
N GLY A 295 -22.44 -7.43 -1.07
CA GLY A 295 -23.14 -6.77 0.04
C GLY A 295 -23.78 -7.77 1.02
N ARG A 296 -24.42 -8.83 0.50
CA ARG A 296 -24.98 -9.91 1.34
C ARG A 296 -23.91 -10.67 2.10
N ALA A 297 -22.81 -11.03 1.42
CA ALA A 297 -21.69 -11.72 2.05
C ALA A 297 -21.03 -10.85 3.14
N SER A 298 -20.88 -9.55 2.88
CA SER A 298 -20.36 -8.58 3.86
C SER A 298 -21.25 -8.45 5.07
N ALA A 299 -22.58 -8.41 4.89
CA ALA A 299 -23.53 -8.37 6.01
C ALA A 299 -23.50 -9.66 6.84
N ALA A 300 -23.35 -10.83 6.18
CA ALA A 300 -23.16 -12.11 6.86
C ALA A 300 -21.87 -12.12 7.67
N LEU A 301 -20.78 -11.61 7.10
CA LEU A 301 -19.48 -11.49 7.77
C LEU A 301 -19.55 -10.58 8.99
N ALA A 302 -20.20 -9.42 8.88
CA ALA A 302 -20.38 -8.47 9.98
C ALA A 302 -21.12 -9.11 11.16
N ARG A 303 -22.20 -9.87 10.92
CA ARG A 303 -22.96 -10.58 11.96
C ARG A 303 -22.15 -11.68 12.66
N ASN A 304 -21.20 -12.30 11.97
CA ASN A 304 -20.48 -13.47 12.44
C ASN A 304 -19.02 -13.20 12.84
N SER A 305 -18.53 -11.98 12.64
CA SER A 305 -17.12 -11.59 12.86
C SER A 305 -16.61 -11.97 14.24
N ALA A 306 -17.34 -11.60 15.32
CA ALA A 306 -16.94 -11.92 16.68
C ALA A 306 -16.86 -13.44 16.94
N ALA A 307 -17.80 -14.21 16.40
CA ALA A 307 -17.84 -15.66 16.55
C ALA A 307 -16.73 -16.37 15.76
N LEU A 308 -16.28 -15.80 14.64
CA LEU A 308 -15.12 -16.29 13.89
C LEU A 308 -13.83 -16.05 14.68
N PHE A 309 -13.60 -14.83 15.19
CA PHE A 309 -12.42 -14.50 15.99
C PHE A 309 -12.35 -15.21 17.35
N ALA A 310 -13.47 -15.76 17.83
CA ALA A 310 -13.48 -16.60 19.03
C ALA A 310 -12.92 -18.01 18.79
N LYS A 311 -12.71 -18.42 17.53
CA LYS A 311 -12.16 -19.73 17.17
C LYS A 311 -10.64 -19.68 17.23
N SER A 312 -10.03 -20.73 17.79
CA SER A 312 -8.58 -20.80 17.93
C SER A 312 -7.90 -20.75 16.57
N GLY A 313 -6.82 -19.97 16.47
CA GLY A 313 -6.01 -19.84 15.26
C GLY A 313 -6.63 -18.97 14.16
N VAL A 314 -7.85 -18.43 14.32
CA VAL A 314 -8.40 -17.44 13.38
C VAL A 314 -7.76 -16.09 13.62
N VAL A 315 -7.10 -15.56 12.59
CA VAL A 315 -6.41 -14.25 12.61
C VAL A 315 -7.09 -13.20 11.75
N GLY A 316 -8.09 -13.58 10.96
CA GLY A 316 -8.90 -12.63 10.23
C GLY A 316 -9.94 -13.28 9.33
N HIS A 317 -10.65 -12.43 8.61
CA HIS A 317 -11.62 -12.83 7.60
C HIS A 317 -11.82 -11.71 6.58
N GLY A 318 -12.45 -12.02 5.45
CA GLY A 318 -12.75 -11.04 4.40
C GLY A 318 -13.65 -11.61 3.31
N ILE A 319 -13.82 -10.84 2.24
CA ILE A 319 -14.63 -11.23 1.08
C ILE A 319 -13.72 -11.40 -0.13
N GLY A 320 -13.60 -12.64 -0.61
CA GLY A 320 -12.94 -12.99 -1.85
C GLY A 320 -13.93 -13.45 -2.92
N LEU A 321 -13.41 -14.01 -4.01
CA LEU A 321 -14.19 -14.64 -5.06
C LEU A 321 -13.75 -16.10 -5.26
N SER A 322 -14.69 -16.99 -5.55
CA SER A 322 -14.40 -18.32 -6.07
C SER A 322 -13.77 -18.24 -7.46
N ALA A 323 -13.19 -19.35 -7.94
CA ALA A 323 -12.75 -19.48 -9.34
C ALA A 323 -13.86 -19.21 -10.38
N SER A 324 -15.12 -19.35 -9.98
CA SER A 324 -16.30 -19.04 -10.79
C SER A 324 -16.81 -17.59 -10.62
N GLY A 325 -16.05 -16.72 -9.95
CA GLY A 325 -16.38 -15.32 -9.74
C GLY A 325 -17.51 -15.07 -8.73
N LYS A 326 -17.89 -16.06 -7.92
CA LYS A 326 -18.94 -15.90 -6.90
C LYS A 326 -18.34 -15.46 -5.56
N PRO A 327 -18.99 -14.55 -4.80
CA PRO A 327 -18.50 -14.14 -3.50
C PRO A 327 -18.37 -15.31 -2.52
N VAL A 328 -17.25 -15.34 -1.81
CA VAL A 328 -16.97 -16.27 -0.72
C VAL A 328 -16.50 -15.49 0.50
N ILE A 329 -16.83 -16.00 1.68
CA ILE A 329 -16.23 -15.52 2.93
C ILE A 329 -14.92 -16.27 3.10
N GLU A 330 -13.83 -15.54 3.24
CA GLU A 330 -12.53 -16.12 3.53
C GLU A 330 -12.27 -15.98 5.02
N VAL A 331 -11.77 -17.06 5.63
CA VAL A 331 -11.34 -17.09 7.04
C VAL A 331 -9.86 -17.42 7.04
N TYR A 332 -9.05 -16.52 7.59
CA TYR A 332 -7.60 -16.64 7.66
C TYR A 332 -7.19 -17.28 8.96
N VAL A 333 -6.31 -18.28 8.87
CA VAL A 333 -5.83 -19.04 10.03
C VAL A 333 -4.30 -19.14 10.06
N THR A 334 -3.77 -19.35 11.26
CA THR A 334 -2.31 -19.40 11.51
C THR A 334 -1.62 -20.58 10.81
N ASP A 335 -2.25 -21.74 10.75
CA ASP A 335 -1.62 -22.99 10.31
C ASP A 335 -2.65 -24.05 9.91
N ASP A 336 -2.18 -25.18 9.40
CA ASP A 336 -3.02 -26.32 9.00
C ASP A 336 -3.74 -26.99 10.18
N THR A 337 -3.21 -26.87 11.40
CA THR A 337 -3.88 -27.36 12.61
C THR A 337 -5.13 -26.52 12.86
N ALA A 338 -5.01 -25.19 12.84
CA ALA A 338 -6.13 -24.26 12.95
C ALA A 338 -7.16 -24.47 11.84
N LYS A 339 -6.71 -24.73 10.60
CA LYS A 339 -7.59 -25.02 9.46
C LYS A 339 -8.41 -26.30 9.63
N SER A 340 -7.82 -27.32 10.23
CA SER A 340 -8.46 -28.64 10.43
C SER A 340 -9.31 -28.70 11.71
N GLN A 341 -9.35 -27.63 12.52
CA GLN A 341 -10.13 -27.63 13.76
C GLN A 341 -11.64 -27.77 13.51
N PRO A 342 -12.34 -28.59 14.32
CA PRO A 342 -13.79 -28.65 14.27
C PRO A 342 -14.40 -27.31 14.66
N GLY A 343 -15.51 -26.96 14.00
CA GLY A 343 -16.31 -25.77 14.35
C GLY A 343 -16.10 -24.56 13.45
N LEU A 344 -15.18 -24.56 12.49
CA LEU A 344 -15.19 -23.58 11.40
C LEU A 344 -16.41 -23.84 10.49
N PRO A 345 -17.29 -22.83 10.27
CA PRO A 345 -18.49 -23.01 9.47
C PRO A 345 -18.12 -23.23 8.01
N LYS A 346 -18.83 -24.14 7.33
CA LYS A 346 -18.70 -24.29 5.87
C LYS A 346 -19.45 -23.19 5.09
N ARG A 347 -20.42 -22.54 5.74
CA ARG A 347 -21.25 -21.46 5.19
C ARG A 347 -21.65 -20.47 6.29
N LEU A 348 -21.83 -19.21 5.93
CA LEU A 348 -22.46 -18.18 6.75
C LEU A 348 -23.55 -17.49 5.93
N ASP A 349 -24.79 -17.53 6.40
CA ASP A 349 -25.97 -16.97 5.74
C ASP A 349 -26.02 -17.29 4.23
N ASN A 350 -25.87 -18.57 3.89
CA ASN A 350 -25.81 -19.11 2.53
C ASN A 350 -24.60 -18.66 1.69
N THR A 351 -23.61 -17.98 2.26
CA THR A 351 -22.34 -17.69 1.60
C THR A 351 -21.33 -18.79 1.92
N PRO A 352 -20.65 -19.41 0.93
CA PRO A 352 -19.59 -20.38 1.20
C PRO A 352 -18.45 -19.76 2.00
N VAL A 353 -17.84 -20.56 2.89
CA VAL A 353 -16.65 -20.18 3.64
C VAL A 353 -15.44 -20.95 3.11
N HIS A 354 -14.36 -20.24 2.79
CA HIS A 354 -13.07 -20.78 2.40
C HIS A 354 -12.05 -20.49 3.50
N VAL A 355 -11.39 -21.52 4.02
CA VAL A 355 -10.36 -21.37 5.04
C VAL A 355 -8.99 -21.34 4.39
N ILE A 356 -8.24 -20.26 4.63
CA ILE A 356 -6.93 -19.99 4.03
C ILE A 356 -5.89 -19.94 5.14
N VAL A 357 -4.83 -20.73 4.99
CA VAL A 357 -3.67 -20.65 5.89
C VAL A 357 -2.82 -19.48 5.46
N THR A 358 -2.70 -18.47 6.32
CA THR A 358 -1.94 -17.25 6.06
C THR A 358 -0.72 -17.13 6.94
N GLY A 359 -0.70 -17.82 8.09
CA GLY A 359 0.16 -17.41 9.20
C GLY A 359 -0.39 -16.18 9.92
N PRO A 360 0.27 -15.75 11.00
CA PRO A 360 -0.01 -14.46 11.62
C PRO A 360 0.29 -13.32 10.62
N PHE A 361 -0.46 -12.23 10.76
CA PHE A 361 -0.16 -10.99 10.05
C PHE A 361 0.62 -10.09 11.00
N GLU A 362 1.67 -9.47 10.50
CA GLU A 362 2.53 -8.57 11.26
C GLU A 362 2.69 -7.26 10.49
N ALA A 363 2.78 -6.15 11.23
CA ALA A 363 3.35 -4.92 10.71
C ALA A 363 4.88 -5.07 10.70
N PHE A 364 5.51 -4.60 9.64
CA PHE A 364 6.94 -4.78 9.40
C PHE A 364 7.62 -3.48 8.99
#